data_AF-A0A5J5HUG3-F1
#
_entry.id   AF-A0A5J5HUG3-F1
#
_cell.length_a   1.000
_cell.length_b   1.000
_cell.length_c   1.000
_cell.angle_alpha   90.00
_cell.angle_beta   90.00
_cell.angle_gamma   90.00
#
_symmetry.space_group_name_H-M   'P 1'
#
loop_
_entity.id
_entity.type
_entity.pdbx_description
1 polymer ?
#
loop_
_entity_poly.entity_id
_entity_poly.type
_entity_poly.pdbx_seq_one_letter_code
_entity_poly.pdbx_strand_id
1 'polypeptide(L)' 'MSDLYWLTDEQMARLEPFFPKSHGRPRV' A
#
# COMPACT_ATOMS: atom_id res chain seq x y z
N MET A 1 -21.27 6.17 -11.54
CA MET A 1 -19.94 6.79 -11.44
C MET A 1 -19.32 6.23 -10.19
N SER A 2 -18.26 5.41 -10.32
CA SER A 2 -17.67 4.71 -9.18
C SER A 2 -16.84 5.69 -8.34
N ASP A 3 -17.19 5.83 -7.06
CA ASP A 3 -16.51 6.66 -6.07
C ASP A 3 -15.12 6.10 -5.71
N LEU A 4 -14.21 6.14 -6.69
CA LEU A 4 -12.80 5.77 -6.52
C LEU A 4 -12.08 6.90 -5.81
N TYR A 5 -12.13 6.88 -4.48
CA TYR A 5 -11.30 7.73 -3.65
C TYR A 5 -9.87 7.20 -3.65
N TRP A 6 -8.96 7.94 -4.28
CA TRP A 6 -7.54 7.71 -4.11
C TRP A 6 -7.10 8.31 -2.79
N LEU A 7 -6.30 7.56 -2.03
CA LEU A 7 -5.69 8.05 -0.81
C LEU A 7 -4.63 9.11 -1.17
N THR A 8 -4.54 10.18 -0.38
CA THR A 8 -3.45 11.14 -0.50
C THR A 8 -2.13 10.51 -0.07
N ASP A 9 -1.00 11.08 -0.51
CA ASP A 9 0.33 10.58 -0.11
C ASP A 9 0.51 10.56 1.41
N GLU A 10 -0.05 11.55 2.11
CA GLU A 10 -0.05 11.61 3.58
C GLU A 10 -0.86 10.47 4.22
N GLN A 11 -1.98 10.09 3.61
CA GLN A 11 -2.79 8.95 4.07
C GLN A 11 -2.07 7.63 3.79
N MET A 12 -1.40 7.51 2.64
CA MET A 12 -0.57 6.36 2.29
C MET A 12 0.63 6.21 3.24
N ALA A 13 1.29 7.32 3.61
CA ALA A 13 2.42 7.31 4.54
C ALA A 13 2.04 6.78 5.94
N ARG A 14 0.78 6.97 6.39
CA ARG A 14 0.29 6.38 7.64
C ARG A 14 0.16 4.86 7.58
N LEU A 15 -0.05 4.30 6.39
CA LEU A 15 -0.20 2.86 6.17
C LEU A 15 1.14 2.16 5.90
N GLU A 16 2.18 2.92 5.54
CA GLU A 16 3.52 2.42 5.22
C GLU A 16 4.11 1.41 6.23
N PRO A 17 3.98 1.60 7.56
CA PRO A 17 4.56 0.68 8.54
C PRO A 17 3.91 -0.72 8.53
N PHE A 18 2.70 -0.84 7.97
CA PHE A 18 1.94 -2.09 7.93
C PHE A 18 2.19 -2.88 6.65
N PHE A 19 2.85 -2.30 5.65
CA PHE A 19 3.17 -3.06 4.45
C PHE A 19 4.25 -4.11 4.76
N PRO A 20 4.01 -5.38 4.40
CA PRO A 20 5.03 -6.39 4.54
C PRO A 20 6.23 -5.98 3.68
N LYS A 21 7.44 -6.10 4.25
CA LYS A 21 8.67 -5.92 3.46
C LYS A 21 8.60 -6.85 2.26
N SER A 22 8.90 -6.35 1.06
CA SER A 22 8.98 -7.17 -0.14
C SER A 22 9.81 -8.42 0.18
N HIS A 23 9.14 -9.57 0.22
CA HIS A 23 9.81 -10.83 0.47
C HIS A 23 10.62 -11.11 -0.79
N GLY A 24 11.91 -10.74 -0.77
CA GLY A 24 12.83 -10.84 -1.91
C GLY A 24 13.18 -12.27 -2.31
N ARG A 25 12.21 -13.19 -2.21
CA ARG A 25 12.33 -14.60 -2.58
C ARG A 25 11.08 -15.01 -3.36
N PRO A 26 11.25 -15.78 -4.44
CA PRO A 26 10.16 -16.16 -5.31
C PRO A 26 9.15 -16.99 -4.53
N ARG A 27 7.87 -16.66 -4.72
CA ARG A 27 6.82 -17.63 -4.46
C ARG A 27 6.90 -18.64 -5.61
N VAL A 28 7.40 -19.83 -5.27
CA VAL A 28 7.65 -21.02 -6.11
C VAL A 28 8.96 -20.95 -6.89
#